data_AF-A0A0N1KZQ3-F1
#
_entry.id   AF-A0A0N1KZQ3-F1
#
_cell.length_a   1.000
_cell.length_b   1.000
_cell.length_c   1.000
_cell.angle_alpha   90.00
_cell.angle_beta   90.00
_cell.angle_gamma   90.00
#
_symmetry.space_group_name_H-M   'P 1'
#
loop_
_entity.id
_entity.type
_entity.pdbx_description
1 polymer ?
#
loop_
_entity_poly.entity_id
_entity_poly.type
_entity_poly.pdbx_seq_one_letter_code
_entity_poly.pdbx_strand_id
1 'polypeptide(L)'
;MEEEFAHWLELPAGMRYLTFGELPDLIASAISPAAEDDFSGGFRQAVAADNIKEELTRAKDAGLLKVLDPVTLGPHTFPEGDALVRAKVRVSDLQRYFAEGGRLGIRVEATPPPTFAQRARPMWAEPAMLALKPDTIVQFFSLPGLSSGVAQCRVSECLAIVEEQIARQARGVFTLVEAAHLLAMAAPGSDVQSFIHRLMTATVRGRPLPREPGSLLPIEDRTKVRDFSSLATIRDIDSWLEEEGAPYRFPPGPFDASGPLHGDEQCEPRYIAGRRLWTLAEAVNFVAALENFGVAPAALLKRAAKAAADSTITLRNPEDGEPRHGSNLSGFFVEWLYAEDFNAWLASAGFREPYRLPDDTPSEQSQPGPVATAAEPVEADPAAPLPLTTGNVAFCFDGLRYSEAKWKKPLGDKPKWLATCVAIPGRRGICETRWNPVLIGAALVRAGHVSARSVRARFQSRPMLIPWLDAWKTYEADHIESA
;
A
#
# COMPACT_ATOMS: atom_id res chain seq x y z
N MET A 1 -35.36 9.37 9.41
CA MET A 1 -36.56 8.90 8.68
C MET A 1 -36.51 7.38 8.67
N GLU A 2 -36.82 6.73 9.79
CA GLU A 2 -36.78 5.26 9.89
C GLU A 2 -38.19 4.62 9.99
N GLU A 3 -39.26 5.42 9.95
CA GLU A 3 -40.65 4.99 10.25
C GLU A 3 -41.62 5.03 9.04
N GLU A 4 -41.18 4.82 7.80
CA GLU A 4 -42.07 5.01 6.63
C GLU A 4 -42.63 3.72 5.99
N PHE A 5 -42.13 2.53 6.35
CA PHE A 5 -42.55 1.26 5.72
C PHE A 5 -43.04 0.22 6.74
N ALA A 6 -44.12 -0.49 6.39
CA ALA A 6 -44.73 -1.52 7.23
C ALA A 6 -43.89 -2.80 7.33
N HIS A 7 -43.12 -3.12 6.28
CA HIS A 7 -42.24 -4.29 6.20
C HIS A 7 -40.90 -3.90 5.60
N TRP A 8 -39.87 -4.69 5.89
CA TRP A 8 -38.52 -4.49 5.37
C TRP A 8 -37.97 -5.79 4.76
N LEU A 9 -37.44 -5.70 3.55
CA LEU A 9 -36.61 -6.73 2.95
C LEU A 9 -35.15 -6.40 3.25
N GLU A 10 -34.52 -7.21 4.09
CA GLU A 10 -33.11 -7.09 4.44
C GLU A 10 -32.26 -7.92 3.47
N LEU A 11 -31.33 -7.26 2.79
CA LEU A 11 -30.43 -7.87 1.83
C LEU A 11 -28.99 -7.87 2.36
N PRO A 12 -28.22 -8.94 2.11
CA PRO A 12 -26.82 -9.00 2.49
C PRO A 12 -26.00 -7.83 1.94
N ALA A 13 -24.94 -7.52 2.68
CA ALA A 13 -24.02 -6.45 2.36
C ALA A 13 -23.42 -6.60 0.94
N GLY A 14 -23.48 -5.51 0.16
CA GLY A 14 -22.94 -5.48 -1.21
C GLY A 14 -23.83 -6.12 -2.28
N MET A 15 -25.01 -6.65 -1.93
CA MET A 15 -25.95 -7.22 -2.89
C MET A 15 -26.54 -6.14 -3.80
N ARG A 16 -26.34 -6.28 -5.12
CA ARG A 16 -26.81 -5.28 -6.12
C ARG A 16 -27.89 -5.77 -7.05
N TYR A 17 -27.95 -7.07 -7.25
CA TYR A 17 -28.85 -7.70 -8.19
C TYR A 17 -29.54 -8.86 -7.48
N LEU A 18 -30.85 -8.95 -7.65
CA LEU A 18 -31.64 -10.10 -7.26
C LEU A 18 -32.09 -10.83 -8.52
N THR A 19 -32.20 -12.15 -8.42
CA THR A 19 -32.82 -12.95 -9.47
C THR A 19 -34.32 -12.72 -9.43
N PHE A 20 -34.93 -12.44 -10.58
CA PHE A 20 -36.37 -12.14 -10.63
C PHE A 20 -37.21 -13.29 -10.08
N GLY A 21 -36.80 -14.54 -10.34
CA GLY A 21 -37.46 -15.74 -9.81
C GLY A 21 -37.42 -15.89 -8.29
N GLU A 22 -36.42 -15.30 -7.61
CA GLU A 22 -36.25 -15.38 -6.14
C GLU A 22 -37.03 -14.27 -5.41
N LEU A 23 -37.38 -13.18 -6.13
CA LEU A 23 -38.05 -12.03 -5.53
C LEU A 23 -39.38 -12.35 -4.84
N PRO A 24 -40.29 -13.14 -5.43
CA PRO A 24 -41.59 -13.40 -4.80
C PRO A 24 -41.45 -14.05 -3.43
N ASP A 25 -40.56 -15.02 -3.29
CA ASP A 25 -40.32 -15.73 -2.04
C ASP A 25 -39.65 -14.83 -0.99
N LEU A 26 -38.66 -14.05 -1.41
CA LEU A 26 -37.98 -13.07 -0.53
C LEU A 26 -38.97 -12.03 0.02
N ILE A 27 -39.82 -11.47 -0.85
CA ILE A 27 -40.81 -10.47 -0.46
C ILE A 27 -41.92 -11.11 0.39
N ALA A 28 -42.41 -12.30 0.03
CA ALA A 28 -43.41 -13.02 0.80
C ALA A 28 -42.91 -13.31 2.22
N SER A 29 -41.65 -13.73 2.34
CA SER A 29 -40.99 -13.96 3.63
C SER A 29 -40.92 -12.70 4.49
N ALA A 30 -40.63 -11.54 3.87
CA ALA A 30 -40.55 -10.27 4.57
C ALA A 30 -41.92 -9.74 5.03
N ILE A 31 -42.98 -9.98 4.26
CA ILE A 31 -44.35 -9.51 4.56
C ILE A 31 -45.05 -10.45 5.54
N SER A 32 -44.81 -11.75 5.43
CA SER A 32 -45.47 -12.79 6.22
C SER A 32 -44.43 -13.82 6.69
N PRO A 33 -43.60 -13.47 7.69
CA PRO A 33 -42.65 -14.40 8.26
C PRO A 33 -43.42 -15.59 8.86
N ALA A 34 -43.16 -16.79 8.33
CA ALA A 34 -43.75 -18.00 8.88
C ALA A 34 -43.21 -18.23 10.29
N ALA A 35 -44.09 -18.45 11.27
CA ALA A 35 -43.67 -18.99 12.55
C ALA A 35 -43.17 -20.43 12.32
N GLU A 36 -42.01 -20.79 12.89
CA GLU A 36 -41.29 -22.05 12.60
C GLU A 36 -42.14 -23.33 12.80
N ASP A 37 -43.24 -23.26 13.56
CA ASP A 37 -44.10 -24.39 13.90
C ASP A 37 -45.54 -24.34 13.32
N ASP A 38 -45.85 -23.39 12.42
CA ASP A 38 -47.21 -23.25 11.86
C ASP A 38 -47.30 -23.71 10.40
N PHE A 39 -47.86 -24.92 10.17
CA PHE A 39 -48.17 -25.45 8.85
C PHE A 39 -49.01 -24.48 8.00
N SER A 40 -49.87 -23.67 8.65
CA SER A 40 -50.68 -22.67 7.96
C SER A 40 -49.88 -21.43 7.53
N GLY A 41 -48.72 -21.19 8.17
CA GLY A 41 -47.77 -20.14 7.83
C GLY A 41 -47.12 -20.36 6.46
N GLY A 42 -46.61 -21.57 6.21
CA GLY A 42 -46.01 -21.92 4.91
C GLY A 42 -47.00 -21.82 3.74
N PHE A 43 -48.28 -22.21 3.95
CA PHE A 43 -49.31 -22.05 2.94
C PHE A 43 -49.61 -20.57 2.63
N ARG A 44 -49.72 -19.71 3.66
CA ARG A 44 -49.94 -18.27 3.46
C ARG A 44 -48.77 -17.62 2.73
N GLN A 45 -47.55 -18.01 3.05
CA GLN A 45 -46.33 -17.51 2.40
C GLN A 45 -46.30 -17.91 0.92
N ALA A 46 -46.63 -19.16 0.58
CA ALA A 46 -46.72 -19.62 -0.81
C ALA A 46 -47.79 -18.84 -1.61
N VAL A 47 -48.98 -18.65 -1.04
CA VAL A 47 -50.04 -17.85 -1.67
C VAL A 47 -49.61 -16.38 -1.83
N ALA A 48 -48.89 -15.82 -0.86
CA ALA A 48 -48.34 -14.47 -0.97
C ALA A 48 -47.30 -14.39 -2.10
N ALA A 49 -46.39 -15.37 -2.20
CA ALA A 49 -45.39 -15.43 -3.25
C ALA A 49 -46.03 -15.50 -4.65
N ASP A 50 -47.07 -16.31 -4.86
CA ASP A 50 -47.77 -16.37 -6.14
C ASP A 50 -48.40 -15.01 -6.52
N ASN A 51 -49.06 -14.34 -5.56
CA ASN A 51 -49.63 -13.01 -5.80
C ASN A 51 -48.54 -11.96 -6.13
N ILE A 52 -47.43 -11.98 -5.40
CA ILE A 52 -46.29 -11.08 -5.63
C ILE A 52 -45.66 -11.35 -7.00
N LYS A 53 -45.54 -12.61 -7.41
CA LYS A 53 -45.03 -13.00 -8.73
C LYS A 53 -45.88 -12.41 -9.85
N GLU A 54 -47.20 -12.47 -9.73
CA GLU A 54 -48.12 -11.85 -10.70
C GLU A 54 -48.00 -10.32 -10.71
N GLU A 55 -47.82 -9.69 -9.54
CA GLU A 55 -47.61 -8.24 -9.43
C GLU A 55 -46.29 -7.80 -10.09
N LEU A 56 -45.17 -8.46 -9.78
CA LEU A 56 -43.86 -8.14 -10.35
C LEU A 56 -43.85 -8.36 -11.88
N THR A 57 -44.56 -9.37 -12.36
CA THR A 57 -44.70 -9.61 -13.81
C THR A 57 -45.47 -8.47 -14.47
N ARG A 58 -46.57 -7.99 -13.87
CA ARG A 58 -47.30 -6.82 -14.35
C ARG A 58 -46.46 -5.54 -14.28
N ALA A 59 -45.66 -5.37 -13.23
CA ALA A 59 -44.76 -4.22 -13.10
C ALA A 59 -43.66 -4.22 -14.18
N LYS A 60 -43.13 -5.40 -14.53
CA LYS A 60 -42.23 -5.58 -15.68
C LYS A 60 -42.93 -5.20 -16.99
N ASP A 61 -44.11 -5.75 -17.24
CA ASP A 61 -44.88 -5.48 -18.48
C ASP A 61 -45.25 -4.01 -18.63
N ALA A 62 -45.54 -3.32 -17.52
CA ALA A 62 -45.81 -1.89 -17.48
C ALA A 62 -44.54 -1.02 -17.59
N GLY A 63 -43.34 -1.63 -17.61
CA GLY A 63 -42.06 -0.91 -17.65
C GLY A 63 -41.68 -0.21 -16.33
N LEU A 64 -42.41 -0.48 -15.25
CA LEU A 64 -42.17 0.08 -13.92
C LEU A 64 -40.98 -0.61 -13.24
N LEU A 65 -40.79 -1.90 -13.51
CA LEU A 65 -39.67 -2.68 -13.01
C LEU A 65 -38.76 -3.12 -14.16
N LYS A 66 -37.50 -2.68 -14.13
CA LYS A 66 -36.53 -3.01 -15.18
C LYS A 66 -35.91 -4.37 -14.91
N VAL A 67 -35.98 -5.22 -15.93
CA VAL A 67 -35.38 -6.56 -15.90
C VAL A 67 -34.17 -6.59 -16.83
N LEU A 68 -33.09 -7.18 -16.33
CA LEU A 68 -31.78 -7.21 -16.98
C LEU A 68 -31.41 -8.62 -17.38
N ASP A 69 -30.73 -8.73 -18.51
CA ASP A 69 -30.14 -9.98 -18.96
C ASP A 69 -29.08 -10.46 -17.94
N PRO A 70 -29.14 -11.72 -17.50
CA PRO A 70 -28.28 -12.20 -16.41
C PRO A 70 -26.79 -12.29 -16.80
N VAL A 71 -26.47 -12.30 -18.09
CA VAL A 71 -25.08 -12.42 -18.59
C VAL A 71 -24.49 -11.04 -18.85
N THR A 72 -25.25 -10.16 -19.50
CA THR A 72 -24.75 -8.86 -19.96
C THR A 72 -25.08 -7.73 -18.98
N LEU A 73 -26.04 -7.93 -18.07
CA LEU A 73 -26.61 -6.91 -17.18
C LEU A 73 -27.21 -5.70 -17.92
N GLY A 74 -27.38 -5.80 -19.24
CA GLY A 74 -28.08 -4.84 -20.07
C GLY A 74 -29.59 -5.09 -20.07
N PRO A 75 -30.39 -4.24 -20.75
CA PRO A 75 -31.82 -4.45 -20.90
C PRO A 75 -32.13 -5.84 -21.46
N HIS A 76 -32.97 -6.60 -20.77
CA HIS A 76 -33.35 -7.94 -21.22
C HIS A 76 -34.27 -7.81 -22.44
N THR A 77 -33.88 -8.36 -23.59
CA THR A 77 -34.63 -8.22 -24.85
C THR A 77 -35.89 -9.08 -24.91
N PHE A 78 -35.86 -10.26 -24.28
CA PHE A 78 -37.02 -11.16 -24.24
C PHE A 78 -37.19 -11.84 -22.86
N PRO A 79 -37.62 -11.09 -21.82
CA PRO A 79 -37.73 -11.61 -20.45
C PRO A 79 -39.04 -12.36 -20.26
N GLU A 80 -39.13 -13.57 -20.80
CA GLU A 80 -40.30 -14.46 -20.71
C GLU A 80 -39.95 -15.85 -20.17
N GLY A 81 -40.90 -16.50 -19.50
CA GLY A 81 -40.74 -17.87 -18.97
C GLY A 81 -39.47 -18.06 -18.13
N ASP A 82 -38.69 -19.10 -18.43
CA ASP A 82 -37.43 -19.39 -17.74
C ASP A 82 -36.39 -18.27 -17.88
N ALA A 83 -36.42 -17.51 -18.97
CA ALA A 83 -35.52 -16.37 -19.15
C ALA A 83 -35.86 -15.26 -18.15
N LEU A 84 -37.16 -14.98 -17.94
CA LEU A 84 -37.62 -14.05 -16.91
C LEU A 84 -37.19 -14.54 -15.52
N VAL A 85 -37.39 -15.82 -15.21
CA VAL A 85 -37.02 -16.39 -13.91
C VAL A 85 -35.54 -16.16 -13.60
N ARG A 86 -34.65 -16.30 -14.59
CA ARG A 86 -33.19 -16.12 -14.42
C ARG A 86 -32.74 -14.67 -14.51
N ALA A 87 -33.58 -13.77 -14.99
CA ALA A 87 -33.23 -12.39 -15.21
C ALA A 87 -32.88 -11.68 -13.89
N LYS A 88 -32.13 -10.59 -14.00
CA LYS A 88 -31.66 -9.82 -12.85
C LYS A 88 -32.44 -8.52 -12.70
N VAL A 89 -32.69 -8.12 -11.46
CA VAL A 89 -33.28 -6.83 -11.13
C VAL A 89 -32.32 -6.07 -10.24
N ARG A 90 -32.06 -4.80 -10.53
CA ARG A 90 -31.23 -3.95 -9.67
C ARG A 90 -31.96 -3.66 -8.37
N VAL A 91 -31.24 -3.75 -7.26
CA VAL A 91 -31.74 -3.39 -5.93
C VAL A 91 -32.22 -1.93 -5.89
N SER A 92 -31.53 -1.02 -6.58
CA SER A 92 -31.93 0.40 -6.69
C SER A 92 -33.27 0.60 -7.41
N ASP A 93 -33.53 -0.20 -8.46
CA ASP A 93 -34.78 -0.13 -9.21
C ASP A 93 -35.94 -0.69 -8.37
N LEU A 94 -35.69 -1.76 -7.59
CA LEU A 94 -36.65 -2.29 -6.62
C LEU A 94 -36.94 -1.28 -5.49
N GLN A 95 -35.90 -0.65 -4.94
CA GLN A 95 -36.06 0.38 -3.91
C GLN A 95 -36.98 1.50 -4.40
N ARG A 96 -36.77 1.95 -5.64
CA ARG A 96 -37.63 2.96 -6.26
C ARG A 96 -39.06 2.46 -6.46
N TYR A 97 -39.22 1.26 -7.00
CA TYR A 97 -40.53 0.65 -7.23
C TYR A 97 -41.36 0.58 -5.95
N PHE A 98 -40.76 0.14 -4.84
CA PHE A 98 -41.49 0.02 -3.57
C PHE A 98 -41.62 1.34 -2.79
N ALA A 99 -40.72 2.30 -2.97
CA ALA A 99 -40.85 3.63 -2.39
C ALA A 99 -42.13 4.35 -2.86
N GLU A 100 -42.54 4.14 -4.11
CA GLU A 100 -43.77 4.70 -4.66
C GLU A 100 -45.04 4.00 -4.11
N GLY A 101 -44.93 2.74 -3.66
CA GLY A 101 -46.05 1.94 -3.14
C GLY A 101 -46.23 1.96 -1.61
N GLY A 102 -45.23 2.39 -0.84
CA GLY A 102 -45.31 2.62 0.61
C GLY A 102 -45.47 1.39 1.52
N ARG A 103 -45.42 0.16 0.98
CA ARG A 103 -45.68 -1.08 1.76
C ARG A 103 -44.44 -1.83 2.21
N LEU A 104 -43.34 -1.75 1.45
CA LEU A 104 -42.11 -2.50 1.70
C LEU A 104 -40.90 -1.58 1.51
N GLY A 105 -40.03 -1.50 2.50
CA GLY A 105 -38.71 -0.89 2.36
C GLY A 105 -37.67 -1.95 1.99
N ILE A 106 -36.61 -1.58 1.28
CA ILE A 106 -35.45 -2.46 1.05
C ILE A 106 -34.24 -1.86 1.76
N ARG A 107 -33.67 -2.61 2.70
CA ARG A 107 -32.40 -2.30 3.37
C ARG A 107 -31.32 -3.23 2.85
N VAL A 108 -30.22 -2.65 2.41
CA VAL A 108 -28.99 -3.40 2.16
C VAL A 108 -28.13 -3.20 3.38
N GLU A 109 -27.70 -4.28 4.02
CA GLU A 109 -26.79 -4.21 5.15
C GLU A 109 -25.56 -3.39 4.75
N ALA A 110 -25.22 -2.39 5.57
CA ALA A 110 -24.08 -1.52 5.28
C ALA A 110 -22.79 -2.33 5.49
N THR A 111 -22.23 -2.87 4.41
CA THR A 111 -20.83 -3.32 4.46
C THR A 111 -20.00 -2.08 4.84
N PRO A 112 -19.16 -2.12 5.89
CA PRO A 112 -18.07 -1.17 5.94
C PRO A 112 -17.33 -1.31 4.60
N PRO A 113 -17.15 -0.22 3.83
CA PRO A 113 -16.52 -0.31 2.53
C PRO A 113 -15.20 -1.05 2.74
N PRO A 114 -14.90 -2.12 1.97
CA PRO A 114 -13.62 -2.78 2.09
C PRO A 114 -12.56 -1.70 1.84
N THR A 115 -11.88 -1.36 2.92
CA THR A 115 -10.81 -0.39 2.86
C THR A 115 -9.66 -1.16 2.25
N PHE A 116 -8.99 -0.59 1.24
CA PHE A 116 -7.74 -1.14 0.75
C PHE A 116 -6.87 -1.49 1.96
N ALA A 117 -6.53 -2.77 2.15
CA ALA A 117 -5.52 -3.15 3.12
C ALA A 117 -4.15 -2.59 2.69
N GLN A 118 -3.95 -2.38 1.38
CA GLN A 118 -2.74 -1.77 0.83
C GLN A 118 -3.02 -0.39 0.28
N ARG A 119 -2.47 0.64 0.92
CA ARG A 119 -2.32 1.95 0.29
C ARG A 119 -1.63 1.75 -1.07
N ALA A 120 -2.18 2.31 -2.15
CA ALA A 120 -1.49 2.32 -3.43
C ALA A 120 -0.06 2.84 -3.22
N ARG A 121 0.93 1.97 -3.40
CA ARG A 121 2.33 2.35 -3.18
C ARG A 121 2.79 3.12 -4.42
N PRO A 122 3.36 4.33 -4.28
CA PRO A 122 4.09 4.94 -5.37
C PRO A 122 5.16 3.95 -5.86
N MET A 123 5.27 3.73 -7.17
CA MET A 123 6.34 2.88 -7.69
C MET A 123 7.68 3.51 -7.31
N TRP A 124 8.47 2.81 -6.49
CA TRP A 124 9.74 3.32 -6.00
C TRP A 124 10.91 2.95 -6.93
N ALA A 125 11.98 3.72 -6.85
CA ALA A 125 13.25 3.34 -7.46
C ALA A 125 13.90 2.21 -6.64
N GLU A 126 14.09 1.04 -7.24
CA GLU A 126 14.80 -0.09 -6.63
C GLU A 126 16.18 0.33 -6.07
N PRO A 127 16.59 -0.09 -4.86
CA PRO A 127 17.88 0.25 -4.23
C PRO A 127 19.05 -0.16 -5.10
N ALA A 128 18.89 -1.27 -5.83
CA ALA A 128 19.87 -1.73 -6.81
C ALA A 128 20.08 -0.69 -7.92
N MET A 129 19.03 0.01 -8.38
CA MET A 129 19.13 1.09 -9.36
C MET A 129 19.76 2.34 -8.75
N LEU A 130 19.44 2.67 -7.50
CA LEU A 130 20.03 3.80 -6.77
C LEU A 130 21.54 3.62 -6.48
N ALA A 131 22.00 2.37 -6.41
CA ALA A 131 23.41 2.02 -6.20
C ALA A 131 24.26 2.08 -7.49
N LEU A 132 23.63 2.16 -8.68
CA LEU A 132 24.34 2.25 -9.95
C LEU A 132 24.84 3.68 -10.22
N LYS A 133 25.92 3.80 -11.00
CA LYS A 133 26.44 5.11 -11.40
C LYS A 133 25.44 5.79 -12.35
N PRO A 134 25.25 7.12 -12.28
CA PRO A 134 24.27 7.83 -13.11
C PRO A 134 24.39 7.57 -14.62
N ASP A 135 25.61 7.43 -15.14
CA ASP A 135 25.87 7.18 -16.57
C ASP A 135 25.78 5.70 -16.98
N THR A 136 25.44 4.80 -16.06
CA THR A 136 25.27 3.37 -16.36
C THR A 136 24.06 3.21 -17.26
N ILE A 137 24.20 2.47 -18.36
CA ILE A 137 23.07 2.12 -19.21
C ILE A 137 22.38 0.91 -18.60
N VAL A 138 21.08 1.05 -18.34
CA VAL A 138 20.25 -0.03 -17.82
C VAL A 138 19.11 -0.32 -18.78
N GLN A 139 18.66 -1.58 -18.76
CA GLN A 139 17.39 -1.94 -19.35
C GLN A 139 16.30 -1.62 -18.34
N PHE A 140 15.41 -0.71 -18.70
CA PHE A 140 14.34 -0.22 -17.85
C PHE A 140 12.99 -0.63 -18.44
N PHE A 141 12.16 -1.27 -17.61
CA PHE A 141 10.77 -1.56 -17.92
C PHE A 141 9.93 -0.47 -17.27
N SER A 142 9.50 0.53 -18.04
CA SER A 142 8.82 1.69 -17.46
C SER A 142 7.40 1.41 -16.98
N LEU A 143 6.79 0.31 -17.41
CA LEU A 143 5.40 -0.04 -17.09
C LEU A 143 5.27 -1.56 -16.90
N PRO A 144 5.03 -2.03 -15.67
CA PRO A 144 4.74 -3.44 -15.44
C PRO A 144 3.37 -3.79 -16.05
N GLY A 145 3.34 -4.71 -17.01
CA GLY A 145 2.12 -5.23 -17.63
C GLY A 145 1.97 -4.98 -19.13
N LEU A 146 2.77 -4.11 -19.73
CA LEU A 146 2.86 -3.97 -21.20
C LEU A 146 4.09 -4.75 -21.70
N SER A 147 3.86 -5.79 -22.48
CA SER A 147 4.88 -6.75 -22.96
C SER A 147 5.83 -6.20 -24.04
N SER A 148 5.91 -4.88 -24.27
CA SER A 148 6.67 -4.36 -25.39
C SER A 148 7.30 -3.00 -25.11
N GLY A 149 8.58 -3.04 -24.75
CA GLY A 149 9.45 -1.86 -24.75
C GLY A 149 10.54 -1.95 -23.70
N VAL A 150 11.54 -2.79 -23.92
CA VAL A 150 12.81 -2.66 -23.18
C VAL A 150 13.47 -1.38 -23.68
N ALA A 151 13.36 -0.30 -22.92
CA ALA A 151 14.10 0.92 -23.19
C ALA A 151 15.49 0.80 -22.55
N GLN A 152 16.53 1.14 -23.30
CA GLN A 152 17.84 1.40 -22.73
C GLN A 152 17.93 2.89 -22.42
N CYS A 153 18.07 3.24 -21.15
CA CYS A 153 18.32 4.61 -20.69
C CYS A 153 19.50 4.65 -19.75
N ARG A 154 20.09 5.83 -19.57
CA ARG A 154 21.04 6.05 -18.47
C ARG A 154 20.29 5.98 -17.14
N VAL A 155 20.91 5.46 -16.09
CA VAL A 155 20.33 5.42 -14.73
C VAL A 155 19.80 6.80 -14.31
N SER A 156 20.49 7.89 -14.64
CA SER A 156 20.01 9.25 -14.38
C SER A 156 18.69 9.59 -15.08
N GLU A 157 18.51 9.14 -16.32
CA GLU A 157 17.30 9.39 -17.12
C GLU A 157 16.15 8.51 -16.61
N CYS A 158 16.44 7.23 -16.32
CA CYS A 158 15.44 6.33 -15.76
C CYS A 158 14.98 6.79 -14.36
N LEU A 159 15.90 7.28 -13.52
CA LEU A 159 15.57 7.85 -12.21
C LEU A 159 14.70 9.10 -12.33
N ALA A 160 14.97 9.98 -13.29
CA ALA A 160 14.14 11.17 -13.52
C ALA A 160 12.70 10.79 -13.91
N ILE A 161 12.52 9.75 -14.73
CA ILE A 161 11.20 9.22 -15.10
C ILE A 161 10.48 8.66 -13.86
N VAL A 162 11.19 7.88 -13.02
CA VAL A 162 10.63 7.33 -11.78
C VAL A 162 10.27 8.43 -10.78
N GLU A 163 11.11 9.45 -10.63
CA GLU A 163 10.83 10.60 -9.75
C GLU A 163 9.61 11.40 -10.22
N GLU A 164 9.49 11.67 -11.51
CA GLU A 164 8.31 12.33 -12.09
C GLU A 164 7.04 11.51 -11.85
N GLN A 165 7.14 10.19 -12.03
CA GLN A 165 6.06 9.27 -11.77
C GLN A 165 5.64 9.28 -10.29
N ILE A 166 6.58 9.19 -9.34
CA ILE A 166 6.32 9.28 -7.90
C ILE A 166 5.65 10.61 -7.58
N ALA A 167 6.19 11.72 -8.07
CA ALA A 167 5.64 13.05 -7.81
C ALA A 167 4.22 13.23 -8.36
N ARG A 168 3.92 12.61 -9.50
CA ARG A 168 2.58 12.62 -10.09
C ARG A 168 1.60 11.75 -9.29
N GLN A 169 2.02 10.54 -8.92
CA GLN A 169 1.22 9.62 -8.10
C GLN A 169 0.93 10.20 -6.71
N ALA A 170 1.88 10.92 -6.11
CA ALA A 170 1.70 11.63 -4.84
C ALA A 170 0.58 12.70 -4.91
N ARG A 171 0.29 13.24 -6.10
CA ARG A 171 -0.82 14.17 -6.35
C ARG A 171 -2.15 13.46 -6.64
N GLY A 172 -2.20 12.14 -6.54
CA GLY A 172 -3.38 11.34 -6.86
C GLY A 172 -3.67 11.26 -8.35
N VAL A 173 -2.65 11.37 -9.21
CA VAL A 173 -2.78 11.32 -10.67
C VAL A 173 -2.02 10.12 -11.20
N PHE A 174 -2.66 9.28 -12.00
CA PHE A 174 -2.13 8.00 -12.50
C PHE A 174 -2.25 7.93 -14.01
N THR A 175 -1.34 7.24 -14.70
CA THR A 175 -1.68 6.78 -16.06
C THR A 175 -2.73 5.67 -15.96
N LEU A 176 -3.48 5.40 -17.03
CA LEU A 176 -4.47 4.30 -17.01
C LEU A 176 -3.80 2.95 -16.76
N VAL A 177 -2.59 2.73 -17.29
CA VAL A 177 -1.81 1.52 -17.04
C VAL A 177 -1.38 1.41 -15.57
N GLU A 178 -0.93 2.49 -14.96
CA GLU A 178 -0.57 2.49 -13.53
C GLU A 178 -1.78 2.22 -12.64
N ALA A 179 -2.91 2.87 -12.93
CA ALA A 179 -4.15 2.62 -12.21
C ALA A 179 -4.55 1.14 -12.34
N ALA A 180 -4.52 0.59 -13.56
CA ALA A 180 -4.82 -0.82 -13.80
C ALA A 180 -3.89 -1.76 -13.03
N HIS A 181 -2.59 -1.44 -12.95
CA HIS A 181 -1.63 -2.22 -12.21
C HIS A 181 -1.96 -2.26 -10.71
N LEU A 182 -2.24 -1.09 -10.12
CA LEU A 182 -2.61 -0.98 -8.71
C LEU A 182 -3.93 -1.71 -8.40
N LEU A 183 -4.89 -1.65 -9.33
CA LEU A 183 -6.17 -2.35 -9.20
C LEU A 183 -6.00 -3.87 -9.33
N ALA A 184 -5.15 -4.35 -10.24
CA ALA A 184 -4.84 -5.77 -10.38
C ALA A 184 -4.16 -6.34 -9.13
N MET A 185 -3.22 -5.60 -8.54
CA MET A 185 -2.60 -5.99 -7.27
C MET A 185 -3.62 -6.08 -6.12
N ALA A 186 -4.61 -5.18 -6.10
CA ALA A 186 -5.63 -5.12 -5.07
C ALA A 186 -6.79 -6.11 -5.27
N ALA A 187 -6.95 -6.69 -6.46
CA ALA A 187 -8.07 -7.57 -6.81
C ALA A 187 -7.57 -8.99 -7.16
N PRO A 188 -7.61 -9.94 -6.21
CA PRO A 188 -7.19 -11.32 -6.45
C PRO A 188 -7.88 -11.93 -7.67
N GLY A 189 -7.10 -12.56 -8.55
CA GLY A 189 -7.60 -13.22 -9.77
C GLY A 189 -7.87 -12.29 -10.96
N SER A 190 -7.64 -10.98 -10.82
CA SER A 190 -7.71 -10.03 -11.94
C SER A 190 -6.31 -9.69 -12.44
N ASP A 191 -6.15 -9.60 -13.76
CA ASP A 191 -4.88 -9.20 -14.39
C ASP A 191 -4.90 -7.73 -14.85
N VAL A 192 -3.69 -7.19 -15.07
CA VAL A 192 -3.48 -5.79 -15.48
C VAL A 192 -4.18 -5.49 -16.82
N GLN A 193 -4.14 -6.40 -17.78
CA GLN A 193 -4.73 -6.20 -19.12
C GLN A 193 -6.26 -6.14 -19.04
N SER A 194 -6.87 -6.97 -18.20
CA SER A 194 -8.30 -6.91 -17.91
C SER A 194 -8.71 -5.54 -17.35
N PHE A 195 -7.94 -4.96 -16.43
CA PHE A 195 -8.23 -3.62 -15.92
C PHE A 195 -7.98 -2.51 -16.94
N ILE A 196 -6.92 -2.59 -17.74
CA ILE A 196 -6.69 -1.65 -18.85
C ILE A 196 -7.90 -1.67 -19.79
N HIS A 197 -8.36 -2.86 -20.18
CA HIS A 197 -9.52 -3.02 -21.06
C HIS A 197 -10.80 -2.42 -20.45
N ARG A 198 -11.03 -2.63 -19.15
CA ARG A 198 -12.20 -2.07 -18.44
C ARG A 198 -12.14 -0.54 -18.36
N LEU A 199 -10.99 0.04 -18.01
CA LEU A 199 -10.78 1.50 -17.96
C LEU A 199 -10.95 2.16 -19.34
N MET A 200 -10.40 1.52 -20.38
CA MET A 200 -10.57 1.99 -21.76
C MET A 200 -12.03 1.88 -22.22
N THR A 201 -12.73 0.78 -21.89
CA THR A 201 -14.15 0.60 -22.21
C THR A 201 -15.02 1.64 -21.51
N ALA A 202 -14.76 1.92 -20.24
CA ALA A 202 -15.46 2.96 -19.48
C ALA A 202 -15.27 4.35 -20.13
N THR A 203 -14.07 4.65 -20.59
CA THR A 203 -13.77 5.87 -21.35
C THR A 203 -14.59 5.97 -22.64
N VAL A 204 -14.58 4.91 -23.47
CA VAL A 204 -15.35 4.85 -24.72
C VAL A 204 -16.85 5.09 -24.46
N ARG A 205 -17.36 4.53 -23.36
CA ARG A 205 -18.79 4.62 -22.96
C ARG A 205 -19.25 5.97 -22.41
N GLY A 206 -18.38 6.97 -22.29
CA GLY A 206 -18.82 8.29 -21.83
C GLY A 206 -18.17 8.80 -20.57
N ARG A 207 -17.36 7.98 -19.90
CA ARG A 207 -16.85 8.35 -18.58
C ARG A 207 -15.68 9.33 -18.71
N PRO A 208 -15.66 10.41 -17.92
CA PRO A 208 -14.57 11.38 -17.91
C PRO A 208 -13.36 10.85 -17.11
N LEU A 209 -12.92 9.62 -17.44
CA LEU A 209 -11.79 8.96 -16.78
C LEU A 209 -10.44 9.52 -17.25
N PRO A 210 -10.16 9.65 -18.56
CA PRO A 210 -8.87 10.13 -19.01
C PRO A 210 -8.84 11.66 -19.19
N ARG A 211 -7.69 12.21 -18.80
CA ARG A 211 -7.33 13.61 -18.82
C ARG A 211 -6.07 13.82 -19.64
N GLU A 212 -5.96 14.98 -20.25
CA GLU A 212 -4.79 15.35 -21.05
C GLU A 212 -3.54 15.48 -20.16
N PRO A 213 -2.38 14.99 -20.63
CA PRO A 213 -1.10 15.26 -20.01
C PRO A 213 -0.86 16.77 -19.90
N GLY A 214 -0.58 17.26 -18.70
CA GLY A 214 -0.28 18.67 -18.43
C GLY A 214 -1.49 19.48 -17.95
N SER A 215 -2.57 19.58 -18.74
CA SER A 215 -3.75 20.39 -18.38
C SER A 215 -4.66 19.71 -17.35
N LEU A 216 -4.61 18.37 -17.29
CA LEU A 216 -5.54 17.53 -16.54
C LEU A 216 -7.03 17.80 -16.91
N LEU A 217 -7.30 18.43 -18.04
CA LEU A 217 -8.67 18.59 -18.54
C LEU A 217 -9.16 17.25 -19.12
N PRO A 218 -10.46 16.95 -19.00
CA PRO A 218 -11.04 15.75 -19.63
C PRO A 218 -10.72 15.73 -21.13
N ILE A 219 -10.30 14.58 -21.65
CA ILE A 219 -10.05 14.43 -23.09
C ILE A 219 -11.42 14.36 -23.81
N GLU A 220 -11.75 15.41 -24.58
CA GLU A 220 -13.00 15.46 -25.35
C GLU A 220 -12.99 14.50 -26.54
N ASP A 221 -11.88 14.45 -27.27
CA ASP A 221 -11.69 13.54 -28.40
C ASP A 221 -11.17 12.18 -27.94
N ARG A 222 -12.10 11.23 -27.76
CA ARG A 222 -11.81 9.89 -27.25
C ARG A 222 -10.87 9.07 -28.14
N THR A 223 -10.70 9.43 -29.41
CA THR A 223 -9.75 8.77 -30.31
C THR A 223 -8.29 9.07 -29.94
N LYS A 224 -8.05 10.09 -29.10
CA LYS A 224 -6.74 10.48 -28.59
C LYS A 224 -6.37 9.82 -27.26
N VAL A 225 -7.28 9.04 -26.68
CA VAL A 225 -6.99 8.32 -25.43
C VAL A 225 -5.98 7.23 -25.71
N ARG A 226 -4.95 7.17 -24.87
CA ARG A 226 -3.89 6.16 -24.91
C ARG A 226 -3.72 5.64 -23.49
N ASP A 227 -3.74 4.33 -23.32
CA ASP A 227 -3.54 3.65 -22.03
C ASP A 227 -2.25 4.09 -21.32
N PHE A 228 -1.13 4.18 -22.06
CA PHE A 228 0.19 4.48 -21.50
C PHE A 228 0.45 5.98 -21.23
N SER A 229 -0.33 6.90 -21.80
CA SER A 229 -0.08 8.34 -21.65
C SER A 229 -1.26 9.16 -21.16
N SER A 230 -2.50 8.66 -21.26
CA SER A 230 -3.65 9.34 -20.68
C SER A 230 -3.66 9.21 -19.16
N LEU A 231 -4.00 10.31 -18.49
CA LEU A 231 -3.98 10.40 -17.04
C LEU A 231 -5.38 10.25 -16.45
N ALA A 232 -5.53 9.73 -15.25
CA ALA A 232 -6.77 9.72 -14.49
C ALA A 232 -6.47 10.19 -13.07
N THR A 233 -7.40 10.92 -12.45
CA THR A 233 -7.29 11.20 -11.01
C THR A 233 -7.88 10.05 -10.22
N ILE A 234 -7.43 9.89 -8.97
CA ILE A 234 -8.05 8.95 -8.03
C ILE A 234 -9.54 9.18 -7.91
N ARG A 235 -9.99 10.44 -7.87
CA ARG A 235 -11.41 10.76 -7.79
C ARG A 235 -12.19 10.20 -8.98
N ASP A 236 -11.64 10.31 -10.19
CA ASP A 236 -12.29 9.78 -11.40
C ASP A 236 -12.33 8.24 -11.36
N ILE A 237 -11.24 7.61 -10.90
CA ILE A 237 -11.13 6.15 -10.77
C ILE A 237 -12.08 5.63 -9.68
N ASP A 238 -12.08 6.22 -8.49
CA ASP A 238 -12.96 5.84 -7.38
C ASP A 238 -14.43 6.03 -7.74
N SER A 239 -14.78 7.14 -8.41
CA SER A 239 -16.15 7.35 -8.90
C SER A 239 -16.56 6.26 -9.89
N TRP A 240 -15.67 5.85 -10.79
CA TRP A 240 -15.93 4.75 -11.71
C TRP A 240 -16.06 3.41 -10.96
N LEU A 241 -15.15 3.13 -10.02
CA LEU A 241 -15.19 1.94 -9.19
C LEU A 241 -16.48 1.87 -8.37
N GLU A 242 -16.96 2.97 -7.80
CA GLU A 242 -18.21 3.05 -7.05
C GLU A 242 -19.43 2.74 -7.94
N GLU A 243 -19.44 3.22 -9.17
CA GLU A 243 -20.51 2.95 -10.13
C GLU A 243 -20.51 1.50 -10.64
N GLU A 244 -19.34 0.93 -10.90
CA GLU A 244 -19.16 -0.51 -11.12
C GLU A 244 -19.46 -1.31 -9.83
N GLY A 245 -19.52 -0.58 -8.72
CA GLY A 245 -19.35 -0.99 -7.34
C GLY A 245 -18.33 -2.12 -7.17
N ALA A 246 -17.13 -1.84 -7.62
CA ALA A 246 -15.99 -2.55 -7.10
C ALA A 246 -16.02 -2.46 -5.55
N PRO A 247 -15.68 -3.55 -4.85
CA PRO A 247 -15.60 -3.55 -3.40
C PRO A 247 -14.37 -2.77 -2.90
N TYR A 248 -13.63 -2.05 -3.74
CA TYR A 248 -12.37 -1.39 -3.39
C TYR A 248 -12.38 0.07 -3.86
N ARG A 249 -11.87 0.99 -3.02
CA ARG A 249 -11.61 2.41 -3.31
C ARG A 249 -10.27 2.93 -2.77
N PHE A 250 -9.55 3.77 -3.49
CA PHE A 250 -8.27 4.31 -3.01
C PHE A 250 -8.44 4.97 -1.62
N PRO A 251 -7.44 4.86 -0.71
CA PRO A 251 -7.58 5.41 0.63
C PRO A 251 -7.74 6.94 0.58
N PRO A 252 -8.65 7.52 1.39
CA PRO A 252 -8.84 8.96 1.44
C PRO A 252 -7.65 9.65 2.10
N GLY A 253 -7.09 10.68 1.45
CA GLY A 253 -6.04 11.55 2.00
C GLY A 253 -4.96 11.89 0.98
N PRO A 254 -4.09 12.88 1.27
CA PRO A 254 -2.87 13.08 0.49
C PRO A 254 -2.03 11.81 0.55
N PHE A 255 -1.45 11.40 -0.59
CA PHE A 255 -0.41 10.38 -0.60
C PHE A 255 0.80 11.01 0.04
N ASP A 256 0.91 10.81 1.35
CA ASP A 256 1.99 11.33 2.13
C ASP A 256 3.25 10.57 1.71
N ALA A 257 4.04 11.15 0.79
CA ALA A 257 5.38 10.66 0.47
C ALA A 257 6.30 10.67 1.71
N SER A 258 5.85 11.34 2.78
CA SER A 258 6.44 11.44 4.12
C SER A 258 5.79 10.54 5.17
N GLY A 259 4.80 9.72 4.83
CA GLY A 259 4.37 8.65 5.74
C GLY A 259 5.58 7.80 6.12
N PRO A 260 5.66 7.24 7.35
CA PRO A 260 6.76 6.36 7.71
C PRO A 260 6.93 5.36 6.58
N LEU A 261 8.16 5.20 6.13
CA LEU A 261 8.56 4.17 5.17
C LEU A 261 8.05 2.83 5.72
N HIS A 262 6.85 2.41 5.34
CA HIS A 262 6.47 1.00 5.43
C HIS A 262 7.17 0.30 4.26
N GLY A 263 8.51 0.31 4.34
CA GLY A 263 9.39 -0.71 3.81
C GLY A 263 9.40 -1.95 4.71
N ASP A 264 8.77 -1.89 5.89
CA ASP A 264 8.26 -3.08 6.57
C ASP A 264 6.96 -3.53 5.88
N GLU A 265 7.10 -4.11 4.70
CA GLU A 265 6.50 -5.41 4.52
C GLU A 265 7.39 -6.39 5.30
N GLN A 266 7.31 -6.33 6.62
CA GLN A 266 7.28 -7.57 7.36
C GLN A 266 6.06 -8.27 6.77
N CYS A 267 6.27 -9.15 5.78
CA CYS A 267 5.39 -10.30 5.64
C CYS A 267 5.28 -10.82 7.07
N GLU A 268 4.11 -10.66 7.70
CA GLU A 268 3.94 -11.19 9.05
C GLU A 268 4.50 -12.61 9.03
N PRO A 269 5.39 -12.96 9.98
CA PRO A 269 6.13 -14.20 9.91
C PRO A 269 5.12 -15.32 9.72
N ARG A 270 5.21 -16.01 8.57
CA ARG A 270 4.25 -17.07 8.25
C ARG A 270 4.69 -18.32 8.95
N TYR A 271 3.75 -18.99 9.60
CA TYR A 271 4.00 -20.25 10.29
C TYR A 271 3.17 -21.37 9.66
N ILE A 272 3.80 -22.50 9.38
CA ILE A 272 3.10 -23.75 9.04
C ILE A 272 3.54 -24.79 10.07
N ALA A 273 2.56 -25.37 10.77
CA ALA A 273 2.81 -26.34 11.84
C ALA A 273 3.82 -25.85 12.89
N GLY A 274 3.76 -24.56 13.26
CA GLY A 274 4.66 -23.96 14.24
C GLY A 274 6.08 -23.63 13.73
N ARG A 275 6.34 -23.80 12.43
CA ARG A 275 7.63 -23.54 11.80
C ARG A 275 7.56 -22.27 10.96
N ARG A 276 8.48 -21.33 11.17
CA ARG A 276 8.53 -20.09 10.39
C ARG A 276 8.99 -20.35 8.96
N LEU A 277 8.20 -19.86 8.01
CA LEU A 277 8.58 -19.70 6.62
C LEU A 277 9.27 -18.35 6.44
N TRP A 278 10.38 -18.37 5.73
CA TRP A 278 11.14 -17.20 5.30
C TRP A 278 10.95 -17.03 3.81
N THR A 279 10.84 -15.78 3.36
CA THR A 279 11.04 -15.54 1.92
C THR A 279 12.54 -15.68 1.59
N LEU A 280 12.87 -16.10 0.37
CA LEU A 280 14.27 -16.23 -0.06
C LEU A 280 15.04 -14.91 0.08
N ALA A 281 14.37 -13.78 -0.19
CA ALA A 281 14.95 -12.45 -0.06
C ALA A 281 15.20 -12.06 1.41
N GLU A 282 14.25 -12.34 2.30
CA GLU A 282 14.37 -12.12 3.74
C GLU A 282 15.51 -12.95 4.35
N ALA A 283 15.58 -14.24 3.99
CA ALA A 283 16.64 -15.15 4.41
C ALA A 283 18.04 -14.64 4.00
N VAL A 284 18.16 -14.18 2.76
CA VAL A 284 19.41 -13.60 2.22
C VAL A 284 19.78 -12.30 2.94
N ASN A 285 18.83 -11.40 3.15
CA ASN A 285 19.08 -10.13 3.82
C ASN A 285 19.50 -10.35 5.28
N PHE A 286 18.85 -11.27 5.98
CA PHE A 286 19.21 -11.63 7.36
C PHE A 286 20.65 -12.12 7.44
N VAL A 287 21.02 -13.11 6.62
CA VAL A 287 22.37 -13.69 6.67
C VAL A 287 23.44 -12.73 6.17
N ALA A 288 23.14 -11.92 5.15
CA ALA A 288 24.08 -10.91 4.66
C ALA A 288 24.28 -9.74 5.63
N ALA A 289 23.36 -9.54 6.58
CA ALA A 289 23.50 -8.57 7.67
C ALA A 289 24.31 -9.10 8.86
N LEU A 290 24.62 -10.40 8.91
CA LEU A 290 25.45 -10.96 9.97
C LEU A 290 26.88 -10.42 9.89
N GLU A 291 27.43 -10.07 11.05
CA GLU A 291 28.75 -9.49 11.18
C GLU A 291 29.81 -10.39 10.51
N ASN A 292 30.70 -9.79 9.72
CA ASN A 292 31.79 -10.48 9.00
C ASN A 292 31.36 -11.49 7.91
N PHE A 293 30.08 -11.54 7.48
CA PHE A 293 29.66 -12.46 6.40
C PHE A 293 30.41 -12.20 5.07
N GLY A 294 30.75 -10.95 4.77
CA GLY A 294 31.67 -10.59 3.70
C GLY A 294 31.13 -10.75 2.27
N VAL A 295 29.86 -11.11 2.09
CA VAL A 295 29.19 -11.22 0.78
C VAL A 295 28.00 -10.28 0.71
N ALA A 296 27.97 -9.43 -0.32
CA ALA A 296 26.89 -8.47 -0.50
C ALA A 296 25.53 -9.19 -0.71
N PRO A 297 24.41 -8.66 -0.16
CA PRO A 297 23.09 -9.29 -0.28
C PRO A 297 22.71 -9.63 -1.72
N ALA A 298 22.96 -8.74 -2.67
CA ALA A 298 22.67 -8.97 -4.09
C ALA A 298 23.48 -10.14 -4.70
N ALA A 299 24.72 -10.35 -4.24
CA ALA A 299 25.56 -11.46 -4.70
C ALA A 299 25.11 -12.78 -4.08
N LEU A 300 24.72 -12.77 -2.79
CA LEU A 300 24.14 -13.94 -2.13
C LEU A 300 22.79 -14.32 -2.75
N LEU A 301 21.92 -13.34 -3.02
CA LEU A 301 20.62 -13.54 -3.66
C LEU A 301 20.77 -14.20 -5.03
N LYS A 302 21.73 -13.76 -5.85
CA LYS A 302 22.02 -14.36 -7.15
C LYS A 302 22.46 -15.83 -7.02
N ARG A 303 23.27 -16.15 -6.01
CA ARG A 303 23.70 -17.53 -5.72
C ARG A 303 22.54 -18.39 -5.24
N ALA A 304 21.71 -17.86 -4.35
CA ALA A 304 20.53 -18.52 -3.80
C ALA A 304 19.46 -18.77 -4.88
N ALA A 305 19.18 -17.79 -5.75
CA ALA A 305 18.23 -17.94 -6.85
C ALA A 305 18.69 -19.01 -7.86
N LYS A 306 20.00 -19.04 -8.18
CA LYS A 306 20.56 -20.11 -9.01
C LYS A 306 20.42 -21.47 -8.32
N ALA A 307 20.71 -21.52 -7.02
CA ALA A 307 20.60 -22.74 -6.24
C ALA A 307 19.15 -23.27 -6.16
N ALA A 308 18.16 -22.37 -6.09
CA ALA A 308 16.75 -22.72 -6.15
C ALA A 308 16.33 -23.23 -7.55
N ALA A 309 16.82 -22.61 -8.63
CA ALA A 309 16.60 -23.10 -9.99
C ALA A 309 17.22 -24.49 -10.23
N ASP A 310 18.41 -24.73 -9.66
CA ASP A 310 19.13 -26.00 -9.72
C ASP A 310 18.58 -27.03 -8.69
N SER A 311 17.52 -26.69 -7.95
CA SER A 311 16.90 -27.52 -6.89
C SER A 311 17.86 -27.95 -5.77
N THR A 312 18.90 -27.15 -5.53
CA THR A 312 19.86 -27.32 -4.42
C THR A 312 19.44 -26.58 -3.14
N ILE A 313 18.49 -25.64 -3.24
CA ILE A 313 17.70 -25.13 -2.11
C ILE A 313 16.29 -25.71 -2.25
N THR A 314 15.77 -26.30 -1.18
CA THR A 314 14.37 -26.74 -1.12
C THR A 314 13.47 -25.52 -0.91
N LEU A 315 12.63 -25.22 -1.89
CA LEU A 315 11.56 -24.23 -1.75
C LEU A 315 10.30 -24.90 -1.21
N ARG A 316 9.44 -24.11 -0.56
CA ARG A 316 8.22 -24.54 0.13
C ARG A 316 7.01 -23.83 -0.46
N ASN A 317 5.91 -24.55 -0.61
CA ASN A 317 4.63 -23.92 -0.93
C ASN A 317 4.12 -23.16 0.32
N PRO A 318 3.78 -21.86 0.20
CA PRO A 318 3.34 -21.06 1.34
C PRO A 318 1.98 -21.47 1.93
N GLU A 319 1.19 -22.31 1.25
CA GLU A 319 -0.13 -22.75 1.74
C GLU A 319 -0.06 -24.00 2.62
N ASP A 320 0.81 -24.96 2.29
CA ASP A 320 0.86 -26.28 2.93
C ASP A 320 2.27 -26.68 3.42
N GLY A 321 3.33 -25.97 3.03
CA GLY A 321 4.71 -26.26 3.39
C GLY A 321 5.34 -27.40 2.58
N GLU A 322 4.67 -27.90 1.55
CA GLU A 322 5.17 -28.98 0.71
C GLU A 322 6.36 -28.54 -0.15
N PRO A 323 7.35 -29.43 -0.43
CA PRO A 323 8.48 -29.10 -1.28
C PRO A 323 8.04 -28.74 -2.70
N ARG A 324 8.52 -27.60 -3.20
CA ARG A 324 8.27 -27.14 -4.56
C ARG A 324 9.57 -27.11 -5.36
N HIS A 325 9.51 -27.65 -6.58
CA HIS A 325 10.66 -27.63 -7.49
C HIS A 325 10.62 -26.33 -8.32
N GLY A 326 11.78 -25.67 -8.44
CA GLY A 326 11.92 -24.38 -9.09
C GLY A 326 11.85 -24.45 -10.62
N SER A 327 10.70 -24.82 -11.19
CA SER A 327 10.48 -24.69 -12.63
C SER A 327 9.88 -23.31 -12.94
N ASN A 328 10.67 -22.44 -13.56
CA ASN A 328 10.36 -21.06 -13.97
C ASN A 328 10.20 -20.05 -12.82
N LEU A 329 11.34 -19.56 -12.32
CA LEU A 329 11.44 -18.39 -11.44
C LEU A 329 11.14 -17.10 -12.22
N SER A 330 9.88 -16.86 -12.60
CA SER A 330 9.45 -15.58 -13.18
C SER A 330 9.12 -14.51 -12.13
N GLY A 331 9.36 -14.79 -10.84
CA GLY A 331 9.18 -13.83 -9.74
C GLY A 331 10.16 -14.10 -8.61
N PHE A 332 11.36 -13.50 -8.68
CA PHE A 332 12.45 -13.66 -7.70
C PHE A 332 12.11 -13.22 -6.25
N PHE A 333 10.87 -12.86 -5.94
CA PHE A 333 10.47 -12.17 -4.71
C PHE A 333 9.39 -12.89 -3.88
N VAL A 334 8.92 -14.07 -4.30
CA VAL A 334 7.78 -14.76 -3.63
C VAL A 334 8.06 -16.23 -3.32
N GLU A 335 9.33 -16.63 -3.30
CA GLU A 335 9.75 -18.00 -2.98
C GLU A 335 9.95 -18.17 -1.47
N TRP A 336 9.37 -19.22 -0.90
CA TRP A 336 9.36 -19.50 0.53
C TRP A 336 10.24 -20.70 0.87
N LEU A 337 10.82 -20.73 2.07
CA LEU A 337 11.63 -21.83 2.57
C LEU A 337 11.61 -21.90 4.10
N TYR A 338 11.99 -23.03 4.68
CA TYR A 338 12.27 -23.10 6.12
C TYR A 338 13.74 -22.74 6.41
N ALA A 339 14.02 -22.28 7.63
CA ALA A 339 15.37 -21.95 8.08
C ALA A 339 16.36 -23.11 7.83
N GLU A 340 15.95 -24.36 8.07
CA GLU A 340 16.76 -25.56 7.84
C GLU A 340 17.17 -25.75 6.37
N ASP A 341 16.28 -25.45 5.41
CA ASP A 341 16.53 -25.64 3.99
C ASP A 341 17.61 -24.65 3.50
N PHE A 342 17.53 -23.40 3.97
CA PHE A 342 18.51 -22.37 3.65
C PHE A 342 19.83 -22.59 4.39
N ASN A 343 19.78 -23.00 5.66
CA ASN A 343 20.97 -23.34 6.45
C ASN A 343 21.73 -24.55 5.87
N ALA A 344 21.02 -25.56 5.38
CA ALA A 344 21.61 -26.70 4.69
C ALA A 344 22.33 -26.27 3.41
N TRP A 345 21.69 -25.37 2.63
CA TRP A 345 22.33 -24.80 1.45
C TRP A 345 23.55 -23.95 1.78
N LEU A 346 23.47 -23.05 2.77
CA LEU A 346 24.62 -22.22 3.21
C LEU A 346 25.83 -23.10 3.55
N ALA A 347 25.60 -24.18 4.31
CA ALA A 347 26.63 -25.15 4.66
C ALA A 347 27.26 -25.83 3.42
N SER A 348 26.43 -26.22 2.44
CA SER A 348 26.90 -26.78 1.16
C SER A 348 27.66 -25.77 0.30
N ALA A 349 27.30 -24.49 0.41
CA ALA A 349 27.89 -23.37 -0.32
C ALA A 349 29.19 -22.85 0.31
N GLY A 350 29.65 -23.48 1.41
CA GLY A 350 30.90 -23.19 2.11
C GLY A 350 30.77 -22.19 3.26
N PHE A 351 29.56 -21.71 3.57
CA PHE A 351 29.30 -20.82 4.70
C PHE A 351 28.94 -21.66 5.93
N ARG A 352 29.81 -21.67 6.93
CA ARG A 352 29.57 -22.34 8.22
C ARG A 352 29.41 -21.30 9.34
N GLU A 353 29.13 -21.76 10.56
CA GLU A 353 28.86 -20.89 11.72
C GLU A 353 29.78 -19.66 11.80
N PRO A 354 29.25 -18.48 12.18
CA PRO A 354 27.93 -18.22 12.79
C PRO A 354 26.78 -17.94 11.78
N TYR A 355 26.99 -18.12 10.48
CA TYR A 355 26.07 -17.65 9.43
C TYR A 355 24.86 -18.57 9.20
N ARG A 356 23.83 -18.44 10.04
CA ARG A 356 22.60 -19.24 9.97
C ARG A 356 21.35 -18.42 10.28
N LEU A 357 20.21 -18.84 9.74
CA LEU A 357 18.89 -18.42 10.19
C LEU A 357 18.55 -19.08 11.53
N PRO A 358 17.83 -18.38 12.44
CA PRO A 358 17.39 -18.94 13.71
C PRO A 358 16.31 -20.00 13.51
N ASP A 359 16.39 -21.08 14.29
CA ASP A 359 15.37 -22.12 14.33
C ASP A 359 14.22 -21.66 15.25
N ASP A 360 13.23 -20.96 14.68
CA ASP A 360 12.05 -20.49 15.40
C ASP A 360 11.11 -21.66 15.72
N THR A 361 11.43 -22.43 16.76
CA THR A 361 10.48 -23.31 17.45
C THR A 361 9.95 -22.55 18.68
N PRO A 362 8.63 -22.47 18.95
CA PRO A 362 8.15 -21.70 20.08
C PRO A 362 8.58 -22.35 21.40
N SER A 363 9.34 -21.64 22.22
CA SER A 363 9.55 -21.97 23.63
C SER A 363 9.57 -20.68 24.46
N GLU A 364 9.05 -20.81 25.68
CA GLU A 364 8.56 -19.77 26.58
C GLU A 364 9.59 -18.71 27.01
N GLN A 365 9.02 -17.55 27.35
CA GLN A 365 9.56 -16.39 28.06
C GLN A 365 10.76 -16.64 29.00
N SER A 366 11.78 -15.77 28.93
CA SER A 366 12.48 -15.24 30.11
C SER A 366 13.29 -13.96 29.81
N GLN A 367 13.27 -13.07 30.80
CA GLN A 367 13.75 -11.69 30.90
C GLN A 367 15.30 -11.49 30.91
N PRO A 368 15.81 -10.23 30.93
CA PRO A 368 17.13 -9.83 30.42
C PRO A 368 18.29 -9.73 31.45
N GLY A 369 19.53 -9.76 30.93
CA GLY A 369 20.77 -9.20 31.50
C GLY A 369 22.01 -10.11 31.34
N PRO A 370 23.27 -9.66 31.53
CA PRO A 370 23.90 -8.34 31.33
C PRO A 370 25.22 -8.35 30.46
N VAL A 371 25.61 -7.14 30.04
CA VAL A 371 26.80 -6.54 29.38
C VAL A 371 28.18 -7.25 29.37
N ALA A 372 28.91 -7.21 28.22
CA ALA A 372 30.38 -6.93 28.13
C ALA A 372 30.90 -6.61 26.69
N THR A 373 30.99 -5.30 26.40
CA THR A 373 31.98 -4.46 25.67
C THR A 373 33.01 -5.02 24.65
N ALA A 374 33.00 -4.46 23.41
CA ALA A 374 34.19 -3.91 22.69
C ALA A 374 33.83 -3.07 21.41
N ALA A 375 33.84 -1.73 21.56
CA ALA A 375 34.15 -0.62 20.62
C ALA A 375 33.62 -0.53 19.14
N GLU A 376 32.54 0.27 18.96
CA GLU A 376 32.20 1.36 17.98
C GLU A 376 32.58 1.35 16.47
N PRO A 377 31.63 1.76 15.57
CA PRO A 377 31.20 3.16 15.42
C PRO A 377 29.67 3.42 15.54
N VAL A 378 29.35 4.62 16.02
CA VAL A 378 28.05 5.14 16.49
C VAL A 378 26.91 5.07 15.44
N GLU A 379 25.96 4.15 15.62
CA GLU A 379 24.63 4.14 14.99
C GLU A 379 23.60 4.91 15.81
N ALA A 380 22.65 5.54 15.12
CA ALA A 380 21.64 6.42 15.69
C ALA A 380 20.61 5.64 16.54
N ASP A 381 20.45 6.08 17.78
CA ASP A 381 19.47 5.60 18.76
C ASP A 381 18.03 5.82 18.23
N PRO A 382 17.16 4.79 18.14
CA PRO A 382 15.79 4.91 17.63
C PRO A 382 14.85 5.71 18.55
N ALA A 383 15.32 6.13 19.73
CA ALA A 383 14.62 7.06 20.62
C ALA A 383 15.02 8.54 20.41
N ALA A 384 15.95 8.84 19.50
CA ALA A 384 16.48 10.19 19.33
C ALA A 384 15.50 11.12 18.56
N PRO A 385 15.35 12.39 18.97
CA PRO A 385 14.46 13.32 18.29
C PRO A 385 14.89 13.62 16.84
N LEU A 386 13.95 14.06 16.00
CA LEU A 386 14.21 14.30 14.57
C LEU A 386 15.22 15.44 14.32
N PRO A 387 16.26 15.23 13.50
CA PRO A 387 17.24 16.25 13.14
C PRO A 387 16.62 17.49 12.51
N LEU A 388 17.15 18.66 12.84
CA LEU A 388 16.57 19.96 12.49
C LEU A 388 17.08 20.46 11.13
N THR A 389 16.22 21.12 10.36
CA THR A 389 16.61 21.77 9.10
C THR A 389 17.56 22.96 9.33
N THR A 390 18.17 23.46 8.26
CA THR A 390 19.11 24.58 8.35
C THR A 390 18.42 25.84 8.87
N GLY A 391 17.19 26.12 8.42
CA GLY A 391 16.37 27.20 8.96
C GLY A 391 16.06 27.04 10.45
N ASN A 392 15.68 25.83 10.87
CA ASN A 392 15.33 25.56 12.27
C ASN A 392 16.55 25.65 13.21
N VAL A 393 17.73 25.21 12.77
CA VAL A 393 18.98 25.39 13.53
C VAL A 393 19.36 26.86 13.63
N ALA A 394 19.27 27.61 12.54
CA ALA A 394 19.56 29.04 12.54
C ALA A 394 18.68 29.81 13.54
N PHE A 395 17.40 29.47 13.61
CA PHE A 395 16.44 30.03 14.55
C PHE A 395 16.74 29.62 16.01
N CYS A 396 17.03 28.33 16.24
CA CYS A 396 17.23 27.81 17.59
C CYS A 396 18.53 28.30 18.25
N PHE A 397 19.59 28.49 17.46
CA PHE A 397 20.92 28.93 17.94
C PHE A 397 21.17 30.44 17.69
N ASP A 398 20.11 31.20 17.42
CA ASP A 398 20.16 32.64 17.26
C ASP A 398 20.76 33.34 18.50
N GLY A 399 21.67 34.27 18.26
CA GLY A 399 22.29 35.11 19.29
C GLY A 399 23.38 34.43 20.12
N LEU A 400 23.79 33.19 19.81
CA LEU A 400 24.94 32.56 20.46
C LEU A 400 26.27 33.00 19.84
N ARG A 401 26.51 32.63 18.58
CA ARG A 401 27.69 33.03 17.80
C ARG A 401 27.32 33.92 16.61
N TYR A 402 26.19 33.61 15.98
CA TYR A 402 25.66 34.31 14.84
C TYR A 402 24.18 34.64 15.08
N SER A 403 23.69 35.69 14.43
CA SER A 403 22.24 35.90 14.31
C SER A 403 21.65 34.89 13.32
N GLU A 404 20.34 34.64 13.38
CA GLU A 404 19.62 33.73 12.49
C GLU A 404 19.94 34.01 11.01
N ALA A 405 19.95 35.28 10.61
CA ALA A 405 20.30 35.69 9.25
C ALA A 405 21.75 35.34 8.87
N LYS A 406 22.67 35.43 9.85
CA LYS A 406 24.11 35.13 9.65
C LYS A 406 24.41 33.63 9.74
N TRP A 407 23.54 32.81 10.31
CA TRP A 407 23.69 31.36 10.39
C TRP A 407 23.51 30.65 9.04
N LYS A 408 22.73 31.23 8.12
CA LYS A 408 22.43 30.62 6.82
C LYS A 408 23.67 30.41 5.94
N LYS A 409 24.66 31.30 6.01
CA LYS A 409 25.90 31.21 5.21
C LYS A 409 26.85 30.11 5.73
N PRO A 410 27.24 30.07 7.03
CA PRO A 410 28.04 28.97 7.58
C PRO A 410 27.38 27.60 7.44
N LEU A 411 26.06 27.49 7.65
CA LEU A 411 25.38 26.19 7.49
C LEU A 411 25.28 25.78 6.02
N GLY A 412 25.16 26.74 5.08
CA GLY A 412 25.20 26.47 3.64
C GLY A 412 26.57 26.00 3.15
N ASP A 413 27.64 26.67 3.59
CA ASP A 413 29.03 26.40 3.16
C ASP A 413 29.65 25.16 3.84
N LYS A 414 29.02 24.64 4.91
CA LYS A 414 29.42 23.43 5.66
C LYS A 414 30.90 23.43 6.05
N PRO A 415 31.36 24.37 6.90
CA PRO A 415 32.77 24.43 7.30
C PRO A 415 33.17 23.15 8.02
N LYS A 416 34.46 22.77 7.92
CA LYS A 416 34.98 21.48 8.44
C LYS A 416 34.62 21.20 9.90
N TRP A 417 34.52 22.24 10.74
CA TRP A 417 34.18 22.11 12.17
C TRP A 417 32.68 21.84 12.44
N LEU A 418 31.81 22.01 11.43
CA LEU A 418 30.39 21.66 11.47
C LEU A 418 30.05 20.43 10.63
N ALA A 419 30.99 19.92 9.82
CA ALA A 419 30.73 18.81 8.91
C ALA A 419 30.24 17.55 9.64
N THR A 420 30.76 17.29 10.85
CA THR A 420 30.36 16.17 11.71
C THR A 420 28.99 16.35 12.37
N CYS A 421 28.41 17.56 12.30
CA CYS A 421 27.10 17.86 12.87
C CYS A 421 25.95 17.61 11.88
N VAL A 422 26.25 17.28 10.62
CA VAL A 422 25.27 16.96 9.59
C VAL A 422 24.72 15.55 9.87
N ALA A 423 23.44 15.48 10.22
CA ALA A 423 22.75 14.21 10.39
C ALA A 423 22.24 13.67 9.05
N ILE A 424 21.72 14.56 8.18
CA ILE A 424 21.25 14.21 6.84
C ILE A 424 21.79 15.25 5.84
N PRO A 425 22.60 14.85 4.85
CA PRO A 425 23.17 15.78 3.88
C PRO A 425 22.11 16.26 2.88
N GLY A 426 21.97 17.59 2.72
CA GLY A 426 21.06 18.17 1.74
C GLY A 426 21.63 18.17 0.31
N ARG A 427 20.73 18.13 -0.68
CA ARG A 427 21.00 18.26 -2.12
C ARG A 427 20.23 19.43 -2.71
N ARG A 428 20.91 20.29 -3.48
CA ARG A 428 20.37 21.56 -4.02
C ARG A 428 19.12 21.29 -4.88
N GLY A 429 17.98 21.85 -4.47
CA GLY A 429 16.70 21.71 -5.17
C GLY A 429 15.89 20.44 -4.82
N ILE A 430 16.42 19.55 -3.98
CA ILE A 430 15.81 18.24 -3.66
C ILE A 430 15.49 18.13 -2.17
N CYS A 431 16.46 18.37 -1.28
CA CYS A 431 16.25 18.29 0.17
C CYS A 431 17.17 19.25 0.94
N GLU A 432 16.64 19.85 2.00
CA GLU A 432 17.42 20.72 2.88
C GLU A 432 18.36 19.90 3.78
N THR A 433 19.55 20.41 4.05
CA THR A 433 20.49 19.76 4.99
C THR A 433 19.88 19.76 6.38
N ARG A 434 19.91 18.59 7.06
CA ARG A 434 19.49 18.45 8.45
C ARG A 434 20.67 18.20 9.38
N TRP A 435 20.55 18.73 10.58
CA TRP A 435 21.61 18.91 11.55
C TRP A 435 21.21 18.30 12.88
N ASN A 436 22.17 17.69 13.55
CA ASN A 436 21.99 17.27 14.94
C ASN A 436 22.28 18.49 15.85
N PRO A 437 21.27 19.05 16.55
CA PRO A 437 21.46 20.25 17.35
C PRO A 437 22.39 20.03 18.55
N VAL A 438 22.47 18.83 19.12
CA VAL A 438 23.39 18.50 20.22
C VAL A 438 24.84 18.62 19.73
N LEU A 439 25.14 18.05 18.56
CA LEU A 439 26.47 18.16 17.96
C LEU A 439 26.82 19.60 17.54
N ILE A 440 25.84 20.40 17.13
CA ILE A 440 26.04 21.84 16.86
C ILE A 440 26.40 22.58 18.17
N GLY A 441 25.65 22.35 19.24
CA GLY A 441 25.93 22.89 20.57
C GLY A 441 27.33 22.50 21.06
N ALA A 442 27.69 21.23 20.90
CA ALA A 442 28.99 20.70 21.27
C ALA A 442 30.13 21.28 20.45
N ALA A 443 29.95 21.44 19.13
CA ALA A 443 30.92 22.08 18.27
C ALA A 443 31.13 23.55 18.64
N LEU A 444 30.08 24.25 19.04
CA LEU A 444 30.14 25.64 19.51
C LEU A 444 30.90 25.78 20.83
N VAL A 445 30.73 24.85 21.77
CA VAL A 445 31.48 24.82 23.04
C VAL A 445 32.94 24.43 22.82
N ARG A 446 33.21 23.36 22.07
CA ARG A 446 34.58 22.89 21.78
C ARG A 446 35.42 23.92 21.02
N ALA A 447 34.79 24.70 20.16
CA ALA A 447 35.45 25.79 19.44
C ALA A 447 35.57 27.09 20.28
N GLY A 448 35.16 27.07 21.55
CA GLY A 448 35.29 28.18 22.48
C GLY A 448 34.40 29.38 22.19
N HIS A 449 33.32 29.21 21.41
CA HIS A 449 32.48 30.31 20.98
C HIS A 449 31.39 30.68 21.99
N VAL A 450 30.96 29.72 22.81
CA VAL A 450 29.93 29.90 23.86
C VAL A 450 30.16 28.93 25.00
N SER A 451 29.66 29.28 26.19
CA SER A 451 29.69 28.38 27.34
C SER A 451 28.63 27.26 27.21
N ALA A 452 28.90 26.10 27.78
CA ALA A 452 27.94 24.98 27.82
C ALA A 452 26.62 25.39 28.52
N ARG A 453 26.72 26.24 29.56
CA ARG A 453 25.56 26.86 30.24
C ARG A 453 24.69 27.69 29.31
N SER A 454 25.29 28.48 28.40
CA SER A 454 24.56 29.27 27.40
C SER A 454 23.85 28.39 26.37
N VAL A 455 24.44 27.23 26.02
CA VAL A 455 23.84 26.24 25.13
C VAL A 455 22.70 25.50 25.82
N ARG A 456 22.90 25.02 27.05
CA ARG A 456 21.87 24.40 27.90
C ARG A 456 20.63 25.31 28.03
N ALA A 457 20.84 26.61 28.23
CA ALA A 457 19.75 27.58 28.28
C ALA A 457 18.93 27.66 26.98
N ARG A 458 19.52 27.39 25.80
CA ARG A 458 18.79 27.30 24.52
C ARG A 458 17.97 26.02 24.40
N PHE A 459 18.50 24.89 24.85
CA PHE A 459 17.75 23.63 24.90
C PHE A 459 16.56 23.69 25.87
N GLN A 460 16.62 24.51 26.91
CA GLN A 460 15.52 24.74 27.85
C GLN A 460 14.48 25.77 27.38
N SER A 461 14.89 26.78 26.59
CA SER A 461 14.02 27.91 26.23
C SER A 461 13.40 27.84 24.83
N ARG A 462 13.93 27.01 23.92
CA ARG A 462 13.46 26.92 22.53
C ARG A 462 12.61 25.66 22.34
N PRO A 463 11.32 25.77 21.94
CA PRO A 463 10.41 24.63 21.83
C PRO A 463 10.93 23.46 20.98
N MET A 464 11.67 23.75 19.89
CA MET A 464 12.21 22.74 18.99
C MET A 464 13.45 22.00 19.54
N LEU A 465 14.07 22.54 20.59
CA LEU A 465 15.22 21.94 21.28
C LEU A 465 14.83 21.23 22.58
N ILE A 466 13.61 21.43 23.10
CA ILE A 466 13.14 20.74 24.32
C ILE A 466 13.23 19.21 24.18
N PRO A 467 12.83 18.58 23.06
CA PRO A 467 12.97 17.12 22.90
C PRO A 467 14.44 16.66 22.95
N TRP A 468 15.38 17.54 22.64
CA TRP A 468 16.81 17.27 22.62
C TRP A 468 17.51 17.58 23.96
N LEU A 469 16.78 18.06 24.97
CA LEU A 469 17.36 18.52 26.22
C LEU A 469 18.04 17.38 26.98
N ASP A 470 17.44 16.19 27.02
CA ASP A 470 18.03 15.06 27.74
C ASP A 470 19.25 14.50 27.00
N ALA A 471 19.22 14.44 25.67
CA ALA A 471 20.39 14.13 24.85
C ALA A 471 21.53 15.15 25.05
N TRP A 472 21.21 16.44 25.22
CA TRP A 472 22.21 17.47 25.55
C TRP A 472 22.80 17.26 26.96
N LYS A 473 21.98 16.95 27.97
CA LYS A 473 22.46 16.70 29.35
C LYS A 473 23.39 15.50 29.41
N THR A 474 23.03 14.40 28.74
CA THR A 474 23.88 13.20 28.64
C THR A 474 25.22 13.56 28.00
N TYR A 475 25.20 14.25 26.85
CA TYR A 475 26.43 14.71 26.19
C TYR A 475 27.28 15.64 27.08
N GLU A 476 26.64 16.56 27.79
CA GLU A 476 27.33 17.51 28.67
C GLU A 476 27.97 16.81 29.88
N ALA A 477 27.30 15.83 30.48
CA ALA A 477 27.84 15.02 31.56
C ALA A 477 29.05 14.17 31.09
N ASP A 478 28.91 13.51 29.94
CA ASP A 478 29.91 12.56 29.43
C ASP A 478 31.15 13.24 28.86
N HIS A 479 31.03 14.49 28.37
CA HIS A 479 32.08 15.11 27.56
C HIS A 479 32.47 16.54 27.94
N ILE A 480 31.75 17.20 28.86
CA ILE A 480 32.00 18.61 29.22
C ILE A 480 32.20 18.79 30.73
N GLU A 481 31.37 18.18 31.59
CA GLU A 481 31.52 18.25 33.06
C GLU A 481 32.58 17.28 33.59
N SER A 482 32.96 16.26 32.81
CA SER A 482 34.03 15.31 33.12
C SER A 482 35.44 15.78 32.72
N ALA A 483 35.59 17.03 32.28
CA ALA A 483 36.84 17.69 31.88
C ALA A 483 37.07 18.95 32.74
#